data_AF-A0A1F3RAB5-F1
#
_entry.id   AF-A0A1F3RAB5-F1
#
_cell.length_a   1.000
_cell.length_b   1.000
_cell.length_c   1.000
_cell.angle_alpha   90.00
_cell.angle_beta   90.00
_cell.angle_gamma   90.00
#
_symmetry.space_group_name_H-M   'P 1'
#
loop_
_entity.id
_entity.type
_entity.pdbx_description
1 polymer ?
#
loop_
_entity_poly.entity_id
_entity_poly.type
_entity_poly.pdbx_seq_one_letter_code
_entity_poly.pdbx_strand_id
1 'polypeptide(L)'
;MKTILIKNLLEPLNYKDLKAVRSWCTDHDVLIIKQGKNEFVIESEFESVFEKPFVDKLKRKFGGGWEDAYRLYKDGNIPALNMINSLSSNPMPIYNKKNNENPFVIKIKEYEKKKNAA
;
A
#
# COMPACT_ATOMS: atom_id res chain seq x y z
N MET A 1 2.59 17.43 -14.00
CA MET A 1 2.75 15.98 -14.25
C MET A 1 3.91 15.50 -13.41
N LYS A 2 3.67 14.63 -12.44
CA LYS A 2 4.72 14.04 -11.61
C LYS A 2 5.16 12.71 -12.21
N THR A 3 6.45 12.44 -12.12
CA THR A 3 7.07 11.25 -12.69
C THR A 3 7.85 10.49 -11.63
N ILE A 4 7.85 9.17 -11.74
CA ILE A 4 8.60 8.28 -10.86
C ILE A 4 9.71 7.62 -11.67
N LEU A 5 10.93 7.65 -11.16
CA LEU A 5 12.04 6.87 -11.73
C LEU A 5 11.72 5.38 -11.65
N ILE A 6 11.93 4.64 -12.74
CA ILE A 6 11.65 3.19 -12.78
C ILE A 6 12.36 2.42 -11.66
N LYS A 7 13.55 2.89 -11.24
CA LYS A 7 14.31 2.31 -10.14
C LYS A 7 13.58 2.38 -8.80
N ASN A 8 12.76 3.41 -8.59
CA ASN A 8 11.99 3.58 -7.37
C ASN A 8 10.77 2.65 -7.32
N LEU A 9 10.42 1.99 -8.44
CA LEU A 9 9.33 1.02 -8.48
C LEU A 9 9.73 -0.38 -8.01
N LEU A 10 11.03 -0.64 -7.78
CA LEU A 10 11.52 -1.93 -7.30
C LEU A 10 10.91 -2.31 -5.95
N GLU A 11 10.88 -1.37 -5.00
CA GLU A 11 10.33 -1.58 -3.66
C GLU A 11 8.81 -1.79 -3.66
N PRO A 12 7.97 -0.89 -4.22
CA PRO A 12 6.52 -1.06 -4.18
C PRO A 12 6.03 -2.28 -4.97
N LEU A 13 6.72 -2.67 -6.04
CA LEU A 13 6.41 -3.90 -6.78
C LEU A 13 7.10 -5.15 -6.21
N ASN A 14 7.95 -4.99 -5.19
CA ASN A 14 8.73 -6.06 -4.58
C ASN A 14 9.57 -6.88 -5.61
N TYR A 15 10.16 -6.19 -6.59
CA TYR A 15 11.06 -6.77 -7.57
C TYR A 15 12.53 -6.48 -7.23
N LYS A 16 13.41 -7.40 -7.62
CA LYS A 16 14.87 -7.24 -7.45
C LYS A 16 15.56 -6.67 -8.69
N ASP A 17 14.90 -6.72 -9.85
CA ASP A 17 15.47 -6.36 -11.15
C ASP A 17 14.57 -5.37 -11.90
N LEU A 18 15.20 -4.38 -12.53
CA LEU A 18 14.55 -3.40 -13.40
C LEU A 18 13.93 -4.05 -14.63
N LYS A 19 14.45 -5.18 -15.12
CA LYS A 19 13.83 -5.90 -16.23
C LYS A 19 12.42 -6.41 -15.87
N ALA A 20 12.23 -6.89 -14.64
CA ALA A 20 10.93 -7.31 -14.14
C ALA A 20 9.98 -6.11 -14.00
N VAL A 21 10.47 -4.97 -13.50
CA VAL A 21 9.69 -3.72 -13.43
C VAL A 21 9.23 -3.27 -14.83
N ARG A 22 10.12 -3.28 -15.83
CA ARG A 22 9.76 -2.90 -17.21
C ARG A 22 8.71 -3.84 -17.81
N SER A 23 8.86 -5.14 -17.57
CA SER A 23 7.89 -6.14 -18.03
C SER A 23 6.54 -5.90 -17.38
N TRP A 24 6.52 -5.69 -16.06
CA TRP A 24 5.31 -5.36 -15.32
C TRP A 24 4.61 -4.11 -15.89
N CYS A 25 5.34 -3.02 -16.13
CA CYS A 25 4.76 -1.82 -16.72
C CYS A 25 4.16 -2.10 -18.11
N THR A 26 4.82 -2.92 -18.93
CA THR A 26 4.34 -3.28 -20.27
C THR A 26 3.07 -4.13 -20.19
N ASP A 27 3.03 -5.11 -19.29
CA ASP A 27 1.88 -6.00 -19.08
C ASP A 27 0.65 -5.27 -18.51
N HIS A 28 0.85 -4.09 -17.94
CA HIS A 28 -0.14 -3.28 -17.23
C HIS A 28 -0.45 -1.95 -17.94
N ASP A 29 0.00 -1.78 -19.18
CA ASP A 29 -0.21 -0.57 -19.99
C ASP A 29 0.30 0.73 -19.33
N VAL A 30 1.36 0.66 -18.53
CA VAL A 30 2.01 1.84 -17.91
C VAL A 30 3.11 2.35 -18.82
N LEU A 31 2.99 3.60 -19.29
CA LEU A 31 3.93 4.19 -20.23
C LEU A 31 5.30 4.45 -19.57
N ILE A 32 6.35 3.93 -20.19
CA ILE A 32 7.74 4.22 -19.82
C ILE A 32 8.28 5.33 -20.72
N ILE A 33 8.60 6.47 -20.13
CA ILE A 33 9.22 7.62 -20.79
C ILE A 33 10.73 7.55 -20.57
N LYS A 34 11.49 7.56 -21.64
CA LYS A 34 12.96 7.57 -21.59
C LYS A 34 13.49 8.98 -21.82
N GLN A 35 14.33 9.46 -20.91
CA GLN A 35 15.01 10.75 -21.02
C GLN A 35 16.50 10.56 -20.73
N GLY A 36 17.32 10.53 -21.79
CA GLY A 36 18.74 10.22 -21.69
C GLY A 36 19.00 8.82 -21.14
N LYS A 37 19.71 8.75 -20.01
CA LYS A 37 20.03 7.48 -19.32
C LYS A 37 18.96 7.03 -18.33
N ASN A 38 17.94 7.86 -18.09
CA ASN A 38 16.91 7.61 -17.09
C ASN A 38 15.59 7.22 -17.74
N GLU A 39 14.82 6.42 -17.01
CA GLU A 39 13.50 5.94 -17.40
C GLU A 39 12.50 6.30 -16.29
N PHE A 40 11.33 6.77 -16.71
CA PHE A 40 10.30 7.30 -15.84
C PHE A 40 8.94 6.73 -16.20
N VAL A 41 8.03 6.68 -15.23
CA VAL A 41 6.60 6.47 -15.45
C VAL A 41 5.83 7.68 -14.95
N ILE A 42 4.62 7.89 -15.45
CA ILE A 42 3.69 8.89 -14.91
C ILE A 42 3.12 8.35 -13.61
N GLU A 43 3.25 9.12 -12.51
CA GLU A 43 2.84 8.69 -11.16
C GLU A 43 1.36 8.25 -11.12
N SER A 44 0.46 9.05 -11.69
CA SER A 44 -0.97 8.77 -11.68
C SER A 44 -1.37 7.52 -12.49
N GLU A 45 -0.66 7.24 -13.58
CA GLU A 45 -0.90 6.02 -14.38
C GLU A 45 -0.48 4.78 -13.59
N PHE A 46 0.72 4.83 -12.99
CA PHE A 46 1.22 3.76 -12.16
C PHE A 46 0.29 3.49 -10.97
N GLU A 47 -0.08 4.52 -10.20
CA GLU A 47 -0.98 4.39 -9.05
C GLU A 47 -2.33 3.80 -9.44
N SER A 48 -2.92 4.26 -10.55
CA SER A 48 -4.22 3.77 -11.03
C SER A 48 -4.18 2.26 -11.28
N VAL A 49 -3.14 1.77 -11.94
CA VAL A 49 -3.03 0.35 -12.27
C VAL A 49 -2.58 -0.49 -11.07
N PHE A 50 -1.68 0.04 -10.25
CA PHE A 50 -1.20 -0.62 -9.03
C PHE A 50 -2.33 -0.83 -8.01
N GLU A 51 -3.24 0.13 -7.89
CA GLU A 51 -4.34 0.08 -6.92
C GLU A 51 -5.59 -0.64 -7.45
N LYS A 52 -5.68 -0.87 -8.76
CA LYS A 52 -6.82 -1.54 -9.41
C LYS A 52 -7.19 -2.89 -8.77
N PRO A 53 -6.27 -3.82 -8.48
CA PRO A 53 -6.62 -5.08 -7.81
C PRO A 53 -7.23 -4.88 -6.41
N PHE A 54 -6.84 -3.82 -5.71
CA PHE A 54 -7.42 -3.47 -4.41
C PHE A 54 -8.81 -2.86 -4.57
N VAL A 55 -8.97 -1.91 -5.49
CA VAL A 55 -10.27 -1.32 -5.84
C VAL A 55 -11.27 -2.40 -6.28
N ASP A 56 -10.85 -3.37 -7.09
CA ASP A 56 -11.72 -4.47 -7.54
C ASP A 56 -12.14 -5.38 -6.37
N LYS A 57 -11.27 -5.57 -5.37
CA LYS A 57 -11.67 -6.25 -4.12
C LYS A 57 -12.71 -5.43 -3.36
N LEU A 58 -12.56 -4.11 -3.27
CA LEU A 58 -13.55 -3.26 -2.62
C LEU A 58 -14.90 -3.28 -3.34
N LYS A 59 -14.91 -3.15 -4.67
CA LYS A 59 -16.11 -3.22 -5.50
C LYS A 59 -16.89 -4.51 -5.30
N ARG A 60 -16.19 -5.66 -5.33
CA ARG A 60 -16.81 -6.97 -5.09
C ARG A 60 -17.42 -7.12 -3.70
N LYS A 61 -16.88 -6.43 -2.71
CA LYS A 61 -17.25 -6.61 -1.31
C LYS A 61 -18.28 -5.61 -0.80
N PHE A 62 -18.12 -4.35 -1.16
CA PHE A 62 -18.96 -3.25 -0.69
C PHE A 62 -20.02 -2.82 -1.71
N GLY A 63 -20.02 -3.40 -2.92
CA GLY A 63 -20.96 -3.05 -3.96
C GLY A 63 -20.86 -1.57 -4.27
N GLY A 64 -21.98 -0.82 -4.14
CA GLY A 64 -22.03 0.63 -4.35
C GLY A 64 -21.26 1.47 -3.32
N GLY A 65 -20.94 0.93 -2.13
CA GLY A 65 -20.22 1.66 -1.06
C GLY A 65 -18.69 1.58 -1.15
N TRP A 66 -18.14 1.09 -2.26
CA TRP A 66 -16.70 0.86 -2.41
C TRP A 66 -15.87 2.14 -2.42
N GLU A 67 -16.44 3.26 -2.90
CA GLU A 67 -15.78 4.57 -2.94
C GLU A 67 -15.54 5.13 -1.53
N ASP A 68 -16.54 5.02 -0.65
CA ASP A 68 -16.41 5.43 0.75
C ASP A 68 -15.37 4.57 1.49
N ALA A 69 -15.38 3.25 1.26
CA ALA A 69 -14.37 2.36 1.81
C ALA A 69 -12.96 2.71 1.29
N TYR A 70 -12.83 3.06 0.02
CA TYR A 70 -11.56 3.48 -0.57
C TYR A 70 -11.07 4.82 0.01
N ARG A 71 -11.97 5.81 0.17
CA ARG A 71 -11.66 7.10 0.79
C ARG A 71 -11.14 6.91 2.21
N LEU A 72 -11.86 6.14 3.03
CA LEU A 72 -11.44 5.87 4.41
C LEU A 72 -10.11 5.11 4.50
N TYR A 73 -9.81 4.25 3.53
CA TYR A 73 -8.51 3.59 3.41
C TYR A 73 -7.40 4.60 3.15
N LYS A 74 -7.60 5.51 2.18
CA LYS A 74 -6.64 6.57 1.88
C LYS A 74 -6.44 7.53 3.04
N ASP A 75 -7.50 7.82 3.80
CA ASP A 75 -7.46 8.68 4.98
C ASP A 75 -6.84 7.99 6.22
N GLY A 76 -6.52 6.69 6.14
CA GLY A 76 -6.01 5.91 7.27
C GLY A 76 -7.01 5.71 8.39
N ASN A 77 -8.31 5.91 8.13
CA ASN A 77 -9.38 5.84 9.13
C ASN A 77 -9.81 4.38 9.37
N ILE A 78 -8.96 3.65 10.08
CA ILE A 78 -9.14 2.23 10.41
C ILE A 78 -10.46 1.95 11.15
N PRO A 79 -10.91 2.75 12.14
CA PRO A 79 -12.19 2.53 12.81
C PRO A 79 -13.38 2.56 11.84
N ALA A 80 -13.42 3.55 10.94
CA ALA A 80 -14.50 3.67 9.97
C ALA A 80 -14.47 2.54 8.92
N LEU A 81 -13.28 2.11 8.49
CA LEU A 81 -13.12 0.92 7.63
C LEU A 81 -13.68 -0.35 8.28
N ASN A 82 -13.44 -0.54 9.57
CA ASN A 82 -13.95 -1.69 10.31
C ASN A 82 -15.48 -1.67 10.43
N MET A 83 -16.07 -0.49 10.63
CA MET A 83 -17.51 -0.31 10.68
C MET A 83 -18.17 -0.63 9.33
N ILE A 84 -17.61 -0.15 8.21
CA ILE A 84 -18.12 -0.48 6.88
C ILE A 84 -17.93 -1.98 6.59
N ASN A 85 -16.82 -2.58 7.03
CA ASN A 85 -16.58 -4.02 6.92
C ASN A 85 -17.65 -4.86 7.65
N SER A 86 -18.04 -4.48 8.87
CA SER A 86 -19.07 -5.20 9.63
C SER A 86 -20.47 -5.05 9.04
N LEU A 87 -20.71 -3.99 8.27
CA LEU A 87 -21.98 -3.76 7.56
C LEU A 87 -22.03 -4.48 6.21
N SER A 88 -20.91 -5.00 5.71
CA SER A 88 -20.85 -5.74 4.45
C SER A 88 -21.22 -7.21 4.62
N SER A 89 -21.98 -7.76 3.66
CA SER A 89 -22.50 -9.14 3.70
C SER A 89 -21.43 -10.23 3.58
N ASN A 90 -20.15 -9.85 3.38
CA ASN A 90 -19.03 -10.79 3.26
C ASN A 90 -17.78 -10.20 3.97
N PRO A 91 -17.65 -10.39 5.29
CA PRO A 91 -16.61 -9.74 6.09
C PRO A 91 -15.22 -10.23 5.71
N MET A 92 -14.23 -9.31 5.67
CA MET A 92 -12.82 -9.71 5.58
C MET A 92 -12.41 -10.44 6.86
N PRO A 93 -11.48 -11.42 6.80
CA PRO A 93 -10.79 -11.87 8.01
C PRO A 93 -10.15 -10.63 8.66
N ILE A 94 -10.49 -10.40 9.92
CA ILE A 94 -9.90 -9.36 10.74
C ILE A 94 -8.40 -9.66 10.77
N TYR A 95 -7.59 -8.87 10.05
CA TYR A 95 -6.16 -8.83 10.31
C TYR A 95 -5.99 -8.20 11.68
N ASN A 96 -6.06 -9.04 12.72
CA ASN A 96 -5.51 -8.70 14.01
C ASN A 96 -4.03 -8.41 13.77
N LYS A 97 -3.67 -7.13 13.69
CA LYS A 97 -2.28 -6.70 13.87
C LYS A 97 -1.93 -7.14 15.29
N LYS A 98 -1.45 -8.38 15.47
CA LYS A 98 -0.75 -8.76 16.69
C LYS A 98 0.30 -7.68 16.89
N ASN A 99 0.21 -7.00 18.03
CA ASN A 99 1.05 -5.89 18.45
C ASN A 99 2.48 -6.04 17.92
N ASN A 100 2.76 -5.43 16.77
CA ASN A 100 4.12 -5.29 16.29
C ASN A 100 4.62 -3.97 16.87
N GLU A 101 4.79 -3.95 18.19
CA GLU A 101 5.59 -2.91 18.81
C GLU A 101 6.97 -2.99 18.15
N ASN A 102 7.42 -1.87 17.59
CA ASN A 102 8.72 -1.79 16.94
C ASN A 102 9.79 -2.33 17.92
N PRO A 103 10.65 -3.28 17.53
CA PRO A 103 11.66 -3.88 18.41
C PRO A 103 12.56 -2.85 19.12
N PHE A 104 12.74 -1.67 18.51
CA PHE A 104 13.43 -0.55 19.16
C PHE A 104 12.66 0.02 20.35
N VAL A 105 11.34 0.16 20.23
CA VAL A 105 10.47 0.69 21.30
C VAL A 105 10.43 -0.26 22.48
N ILE A 106 10.45 -1.58 22.24
CA ILE A 106 10.52 -2.60 23.30
C ILE A 106 11.84 -2.45 24.08
N LYS A 107 12.97 -2.33 23.37
CA LYS A 107 14.28 -2.15 24.00
C LYS A 107 14.38 -0.86 24.82
N ILE A 108 13.80 0.24 24.35
CA ILE A 108 13.81 1.52 25.09
C ILE A 108 13.04 1.38 26.41
N LYS A 109 11.84 0.78 26.38
CA LYS A 109 11.04 0.54 27.58
C LYS A 109 11.77 -0.34 28.60
N GLU A 110 12.50 -1.36 28.16
CA GLU A 110 13.28 -2.22 29.04
C GLU A 110 14.45 -1.49 29.72
N TYR A 111 15.13 -0.59 29.01
CA TYR A 111 16.20 0.23 29.58
C TYR A 111 15.69 1.21 30.63
N GLU A 112 14.57 1.89 30.36
CA GLU A 112 13.95 2.82 31.31
C GLU A 112 13.47 2.09 32.58
N LYS A 113 12.93 0.88 32.41
CA LYS A 113 12.47 0.07 33.54
C LYS A 113 13.63 -0.43 34.42
N LYS A 114 14.78 -0.75 33.83
CA LYS A 114 16.01 -1.10 34.57
C LYS A 114 16.63 0.12 35.26
N LYS A 115 16.57 1.29 34.63
CA LYS A 115 17.08 2.55 35.20
C LYS A 115 16.26 3.02 36.40
N ASN A 116 14.95 2.80 36.40
CA ASN A 116 14.05 3.20 37.49
C ASN A 116 13.95 2.16 38.63
N ALA A 117 14.62 1.02 38.48
CA ALA A 117 14.68 -0.07 39.47
C ALA A 117 16.03 -0.15 40.20
N ALA A 118 16.95 0.78 39.90
CA ALA A 118 18.24 0.98 40.57
C ALA A 118 18.23 2.36 41.25
#